data_AF-A0A952WZS5-F1
#
_entry.id   AF-A0A952WZS5-F1
#
_cell.length_a   1.000
_cell.length_b   1.000
_cell.length_c   1.000
_cell.angle_alpha   90.00
_cell.angle_beta   90.00
_cell.angle_gamma   90.00
#
_symmetry.space_group_name_H-M   'P 1'
#
loop_
_entity.id
_entity.type
_entity.pdbx_description
1 polymer ?
#
loop_
_entity_poly.entity_id
_entity_poly.type
_entity_poly.pdbx_seq_one_letter_code
_entity_poly.pdbx_strand_id
1 'polypeptide(L)' 'MAIKKVLLTDAQWEKLRPLIPQRPRSPRGGRPPADDRACLEGILWVLKTGIR' A
#
# COMPACT_ATOMS: atom_id res chain seq x y z
N MET A 1 -14.23 12.96 -11.02
CA MET A 1 -13.37 12.66 -9.84
C MET A 1 -13.95 11.44 -9.14
N ALA A 2 -13.30 10.27 -9.21
CA ALA A 2 -13.76 9.09 -8.49
C ALA A 2 -13.40 9.25 -7.01
N ILE A 3 -14.39 9.16 -6.12
CA ILE A 3 -14.15 9.09 -4.68
C ILE A 3 -13.30 7.85 -4.45
N LYS A 4 -12.03 8.04 -4.10
CA LYS A 4 -11.13 6.96 -3.71
C LYS A 4 -11.72 6.37 -2.44
N LYS A 5 -12.47 5.26 -2.56
CA LYS A 5 -13.02 4.57 -1.40
C LYS A 5 -11.82 4.03 -0.63
N VAL A 6 -11.41 4.76 0.40
CA VAL A 6 -10.33 4.37 1.31
C VAL A 6 -10.71 3.00 1.88
N LEU A 7 -9.96 1.97 1.51
CA LEU A 7 -10.25 0.59 1.91
C LEU A 7 -9.71 0.27 3.31
N LEU A 8 -8.74 1.04 3.78
CA LEU A 8 -8.13 0.92 5.10
C LEU A 8 -8.40 2.17 5.93
N THR A 9 -9.07 2.00 7.07
CA THR A 9 -9.16 3.08 8.06
C THR A 9 -7.77 3.38 8.63
N ASP A 10 -7.57 4.59 9.14
CA ASP A 10 -6.28 4.95 9.74
C ASP A 10 -5.94 4.05 10.94
N ALA A 11 -6.94 3.68 11.74
CA ALA A 11 -6.76 2.74 12.86
C ALA A 11 -6.33 1.34 12.41
N GLN A 12 -6.79 0.87 11.25
CA GLN A 12 -6.31 -0.40 10.68
C GLN A 12 -4.89 -0.24 10.15
N TRP A 13 -4.61 0.88 9.47
CA TRP A 13 -3.29 1.18 8.95
C TRP A 13 -2.23 1.25 10.04
N GLU A 14 -2.52 1.92 11.16
CA GLU A 14 -1.57 2.02 12.29
C GLU A 14 -1.23 0.66 12.91
N LYS A 15 -2.15 -0.32 12.84
CA LYS A 15 -1.86 -1.70 13.29
C LYS A 15 -1.00 -2.47 12.28
N LEU A 16 -1.14 -2.18 10.99
CA LEU A 16 -0.47 -2.92 9.90
C LEU A 16 0.92 -2.36 9.58
N ARG A 17 1.07 -1.03 9.54
CA ARG A 17 2.32 -0.33 9.23
C ARG A 17 3.55 -0.89 9.96
N PRO A 18 3.53 -1.15 11.28
CA PRO A 18 4.71 -1.65 11.98
C PRO A 18 5.11 -3.08 11.59
N LEU A 19 4.22 -3.84 10.95
CA LEU A 19 4.49 -5.20 10.47
C LEU A 19 5.18 -5.21 9.10
N ILE A 20 5.21 -4.07 8.42
CA ILE A 20 5.85 -3.95 7.10
C ILE A 20 7.35 -3.74 7.30
N PRO A 21 8.22 -4.58 6.71
CA PRO A 21 9.64 -4.45 6.88
C PRO A 21 10.14 -3.15 6.24
N GLN A 22 11.08 -2.47 6.93
CA GLN A 22 11.75 -1.32 6.34
C GLN A 22 12.58 -1.76 5.14
N ARG A 23 12.42 -1.04 4.03
CA ARG A 23 13.12 -1.32 2.76
C ARG A 23 14.14 -0.22 2.49
N PRO A 24 15.40 -0.38 2.89
CA PRO A 24 16.44 0.60 2.61
C PRO A 24 16.65 0.73 1.09
N ARG A 25 17.05 1.91 0.64
CA ARG A 25 17.33 2.16 -0.78
C ARG A 25 18.51 1.30 -1.23
N SER A 26 18.38 0.67 -2.39
CA SER A 26 19.45 -0.11 -3.01
C SER A 26 20.66 0.78 -3.32
N PRO A 27 21.90 0.39 -2.95
CA PRO A 27 23.12 1.11 -3.36
C PRO A 27 23.30 1.17 -4.88
N ARG A 28 22.71 0.21 -5.60
CA ARG A 28 22.72 0.15 -7.07
C ARG A 28 21.72 1.12 -7.73
N GLY A 29 21.01 1.92 -6.93
CA GLY A 29 19.96 2.82 -7.43
C GLY A 29 18.71 2.09 -7.88
N GLY A 30 17.93 2.75 -8.73
CA GLY A 30 16.63 2.27 -9.23
C GLY A 30 15.45 3.11 -8.75
N ARG A 31 14.26 2.79 -9.26
CA ARG A 31 13.04 3.47 -8.84
C ARG A 31 12.77 3.19 -7.35
N PRO A 32 12.56 4.23 -6.52
CA PRO A 32 12.17 4.03 -5.13
C PRO A 32 10.90 3.19 -5.01
N PRO A 33 10.74 2.39 -3.94
CA PRO A 33 9.48 1.72 -3.65
C PRO A 33 8.32 2.73 -3.61
N ALA A 34 7.14 2.28 -4.05
CA ALA A 34 5.92 3.03 -3.85
C ALA A 34 5.52 3.06 -2.36
N ASP A 35 4.63 3.99 -2.01
CA ASP A 35 4.07 4.10 -0.66
C ASP A 35 3.37 2.79 -0.24
N ASP A 36 3.69 2.32 0.96
CA ASP A 36 3.22 1.03 1.46
C ASP A 36 1.70 0.97 1.61
N ARG A 37 1.08 2.07 2.06
CA ARG A 37 -0.38 2.15 2.21
C ARG A 37 -1.05 2.11 0.85
N ALA A 38 -0.55 2.89 -0.10
CA ALA A 38 -1.07 2.89 -1.46
C ALA A 38 -0.97 1.51 -2.13
N CYS A 39 0.15 0.80 -1.95
CA CYS A 39 0.32 -0.57 -2.44
C CYS A 39 -0.70 -1.52 -1.82
N LEU A 40 -0.88 -1.48 -0.50
CA LEU A 40 -1.81 -2.35 0.20
C LEU A 40 -3.27 -2.05 -0.19
N GLU A 41 -3.64 -0.78 -0.31
CA GLU A 41 -4.95 -0.36 -0.83
C GLU A 41 -5.20 -0.91 -2.24
N GLY A 42 -4.19 -0.89 -3.11
CA GLY A 42 -4.29 -1.45 -4.47
C GLY A 42 -4.55 -2.96 -4.46
N ILE A 43 -3.80 -3.72 -3.64
CA ILE A 43 -4.00 -5.16 -3.46
C ILE A 43 -5.42 -5.45 -2.96
N LEU A 44 -5.86 -4.75 -1.90
CA LEU A 44 -7.19 -4.92 -1.34
C LEU A 44 -8.30 -4.57 -2.34
N TRP A 45 -8.05 -3.57 -3.20
CA TRP A 45 -8.99 -3.20 -4.23
C TRP A 45 -9.15 -4.32 -5.26
N VAL A 46 -8.04 -4.88 -5.77
CA VAL A 46 -8.08 -6.02 -6.71
C VAL A 46 -8.81 -7.20 -6.10
N LEU A 47 -8.49 -7.55 -4.85
CA LEU A 47 -9.15 -8.65 -4.13
C LEU A 47 -10.65 -8.42 -3.93
N LYS A 48 -11.06 -7.17 -3.76
CA LYS A 48 -12.47 -6.79 -3.55
C LYS A 48 -13.27 -6.72 -4.84
N THR A 49 -12.67 -6.23 -5.93
CA THR A 49 -13.37 -5.99 -7.19
C THR A 49 -13.25 -7.16 -8.17
N GLY A 50 -12.26 -8.03 -7.99
CA GLY A 50 -12.00 -9.15 -8.89
C GLY A 50 -11.43 -8.72 -10.25
N ILE A 51 -10.93 -7.48 -10.37
CA ILE A 51 -10.35 -6.97 -11.62
C ILE A 51 -9.07 -7.73 -11.97
N ARG A 52 -8.98 -8.18 -13.23
CA ARG A 52 -7.81 -8.83 -13.84
C ARG A 52 -7.26 -7.97 -14.97
#